data_AF-U5LBF1-F1
#
_entry.id   AF-U5LBF1-F1
#
_cell.length_a   1.000
_cell.length_b   1.000
_cell.length_c   1.000
_cell.angle_alpha   90.00
_cell.angle_beta   90.00
_cell.angle_gamma   90.00
#
_symmetry.space_group_name_H-M   'P 1'
#
loop_
_entity.id
_entity.type
_entity.pdbx_description
1 polymer ?
#
loop_
_entity_poly.entity_id
_entity_poly.type
_entity_poly.pdbx_seq_one_letter_code
_entity_poly.pdbx_strand_id
1 'polypeptide(L)'
;MKITNTIPFFLETGHLSADFFREYHRQYPDIFAQYFQYHCRNHEKRIPKSIEQLECEKNHIQRVQENILPIIHETAARFKAAYGVEFPIEVSLIAGIYGSNAYTWRQIIPNITFALEQLTDDKEHLRAIVSHEFGHAAQNILSDQAGMDWKSVSWNNPLIWLNQEGAAIHFSRKIAPGLASSAYFSFNDQGDAWLSFAKSHTNEIIRKFYGDFKKLQHEEIFREWFSIRGGQSFGFSRFGYYVGDLFFQSQIQRLGEEKAIIAWCKTDFLEQVQIWLESKKSLSS
;
A
#
# COMPACT_ATOMS: atom_id res chain seq x y z
N MET A 1 11.99 -5.32 14.76
CA MET A 1 11.59 -5.79 13.42
C MET A 1 12.20 -7.15 13.16
N LYS A 2 11.38 -8.11 12.73
CA LYS A 2 11.81 -9.44 12.27
C LYS A 2 11.56 -9.53 10.76
N ILE A 3 12.51 -10.07 10.00
CA ILE A 3 12.31 -10.35 8.58
C ILE A 3 12.21 -11.86 8.39
N THR A 4 11.09 -12.33 7.84
CA THR A 4 10.89 -13.73 7.44
C THR A 4 11.03 -13.81 5.93
N ASN A 5 12.20 -14.26 5.47
CA ASN A 5 12.50 -14.42 4.05
C ASN A 5 12.26 -15.86 3.62
N THR A 6 11.19 -16.10 2.86
CA THR A 6 10.81 -17.46 2.42
C THR A 6 11.43 -17.82 1.08
N ILE A 7 12.13 -16.89 0.42
CA ILE A 7 12.67 -17.04 -0.94
C ILE A 7 13.78 -18.09 -1.04
N PRO A 8 14.72 -18.23 -0.08
CA PRO A 8 15.71 -19.31 -0.14
C PRO A 8 15.05 -20.68 -0.31
N PHE A 9 14.03 -20.97 0.51
CA PHE A 9 13.24 -22.21 0.38
C PHE A 9 12.53 -22.30 -0.98
N PHE A 10 11.96 -21.19 -1.46
CA PHE A 10 11.32 -21.14 -2.78
C PHE A 10 12.29 -21.48 -3.93
N LEU A 11 13.54 -21.02 -3.84
CA LEU A 11 14.58 -21.21 -4.86
C LEU A 11 15.33 -22.54 -4.74
N GLU A 12 15.23 -23.25 -3.61
CA GLU A 12 15.90 -24.56 -3.40
C GLU A 12 15.43 -25.64 -4.38
N THR A 13 14.20 -25.53 -4.90
CA THR A 13 13.69 -26.53 -5.85
C THR A 13 14.18 -26.29 -7.28
N GLY A 14 14.67 -27.35 -7.92
CA GLY A 14 14.99 -27.35 -9.34
C GLY A 14 13.78 -27.11 -10.23
N HIS A 15 12.59 -27.55 -9.83
CA HIS A 15 11.34 -27.36 -10.59
C HIS A 15 10.14 -27.14 -9.66
N LEU A 16 9.31 -26.14 -9.97
CA LEU A 16 8.08 -25.85 -9.25
C LEU A 16 6.98 -26.85 -9.62
N SER A 17 6.21 -27.26 -8.63
CA SER A 17 5.06 -28.16 -8.78
C SER A 17 3.97 -27.81 -7.77
N ALA A 18 2.75 -28.32 -7.98
CA ALA A 18 1.67 -28.11 -7.01
C ALA A 18 1.98 -28.70 -5.63
N ASP A 19 2.69 -29.83 -5.56
CA ASP A 19 3.15 -30.42 -4.30
C ASP A 19 4.21 -29.57 -3.62
N PHE A 20 5.14 -29.02 -4.38
CA PHE A 20 6.11 -28.05 -3.85
C PHE A 20 5.41 -26.83 -3.25
N PHE A 21 4.43 -26.24 -3.95
CA PHE A 21 3.67 -25.11 -3.42
C PHE A 21 2.90 -25.47 -2.15
N ARG A 22 2.29 -26.67 -2.08
CA ARG A 22 1.65 -27.15 -0.85
C ARG A 22 2.63 -27.19 0.32
N GLU A 23 3.83 -27.73 0.08
CA GLU A 23 4.87 -27.82 1.10
C GLU A 23 5.38 -26.42 1.50
N TYR A 24 5.67 -25.58 0.53
CA TYR A 24 6.08 -24.19 0.75
C TYR A 24 5.06 -23.41 1.58
N HIS A 25 3.77 -23.54 1.29
CA HIS A 25 2.72 -22.90 2.10
C HIS A 25 2.63 -23.51 3.51
N ARG A 26 2.86 -24.82 3.66
CA ARG A 26 2.85 -25.51 4.95
C ARG A 26 4.02 -25.12 5.85
N GLN A 27 5.16 -24.75 5.26
CA GLN A 27 6.33 -24.26 6.00
C GLN A 27 6.10 -22.85 6.58
N TYR A 28 5.25 -22.04 5.94
CA TYR A 28 4.95 -20.67 6.36
C TYR A 28 3.44 -20.40 6.49
N PRO A 29 2.72 -21.18 7.34
CA PRO A 29 1.26 -21.26 7.29
C PRO A 29 0.58 -19.93 7.60
N ASP A 30 1.08 -19.16 8.55
CA ASP A 30 0.46 -17.89 8.97
C ASP A 30 0.53 -16.83 7.85
N ILE A 31 1.69 -16.74 7.18
CA ILE A 31 1.92 -15.79 6.08
C ILE A 31 0.99 -16.10 4.91
N PHE A 32 0.91 -17.38 4.52
CA PHE A 32 0.08 -17.79 3.39
C PHE A 32 -1.42 -17.82 3.72
N ALA A 33 -1.81 -18.09 4.96
CA ALA A 33 -3.20 -17.94 5.41
C ALA A 33 -3.68 -16.50 5.21
N GLN A 34 -2.89 -15.52 5.66
CA GLN A 34 -3.18 -14.10 5.47
C GLN A 34 -3.25 -13.73 3.98
N TYR A 35 -2.28 -14.17 3.19
CA TYR A 35 -2.22 -13.91 1.75
C TYR A 35 -3.44 -14.46 1.01
N PHE A 36 -3.81 -15.72 1.23
CA PHE A 36 -4.93 -16.35 0.52
C PHE A 36 -6.29 -15.82 0.95
N GLN A 37 -6.47 -15.49 2.22
CA GLN A 37 -7.74 -14.98 2.72
C GLN A 37 -8.11 -13.61 2.13
N TYR A 38 -7.12 -12.72 1.99
CA TYR A 38 -7.38 -11.31 1.66
C TYR A 38 -6.89 -10.89 0.28
N HIS A 39 -5.79 -11.47 -0.21
CA HIS A 39 -5.12 -11.01 -1.43
C HIS A 39 -5.22 -12.03 -2.58
N CYS A 40 -5.47 -13.31 -2.29
CA CYS A 40 -5.58 -14.35 -3.32
C CYS A 40 -6.65 -15.42 -3.02
N ARG A 41 -7.91 -15.00 -2.92
CA ARG A 41 -9.06 -15.87 -2.56
C ARG A 41 -9.29 -17.10 -3.46
N ASN A 42 -8.89 -17.04 -4.73
CA ASN A 42 -9.05 -18.14 -5.70
C ASN A 42 -7.71 -18.83 -6.02
N HIS A 43 -6.85 -19.00 -5.00
CA HIS A 43 -5.48 -19.49 -5.18
C HIS A 43 -5.40 -20.88 -5.83
N GLU A 44 -6.27 -21.82 -5.47
CA GLU A 44 -6.28 -23.18 -6.06
C GLU A 44 -6.40 -23.17 -7.59
N LYS A 45 -7.19 -22.24 -8.15
CA LYS A 45 -7.37 -22.09 -9.60
C LYS A 45 -6.21 -21.36 -10.27
N ARG A 46 -5.41 -20.62 -9.51
CA ARG A 46 -4.28 -19.82 -10.01
C ARG A 46 -2.98 -20.59 -10.02
N ILE A 47 -2.75 -21.45 -9.03
CA ILE A 47 -1.50 -22.22 -8.87
C ILE A 47 -1.05 -22.87 -10.20
N PRO A 48 -1.90 -23.57 -10.98
CA PRO A 48 -1.44 -24.18 -12.23
C PRO A 48 -0.87 -23.18 -13.24
N LYS A 49 -1.47 -21.98 -13.33
CA LYS A 49 -1.02 -20.93 -14.24
C LYS A 49 0.22 -20.21 -13.70
N SER A 50 0.33 -20.07 -12.38
CA SER A 50 1.43 -19.37 -11.74
C SER A 50 2.73 -20.19 -11.74
N ILE A 51 2.67 -21.52 -11.74
CA ILE A 51 3.86 -22.39 -11.74
C ILE A 51 4.80 -22.06 -12.91
N GLU A 52 4.28 -22.05 -14.14
CA GLU A 52 5.11 -21.81 -15.33
C GLU A 52 5.72 -20.41 -15.32
N GLN A 53 4.93 -19.40 -14.94
CA GLN A 53 5.39 -18.03 -14.87
C GLN A 53 6.48 -17.85 -13.78
N LEU A 54 6.24 -18.40 -12.59
CA LEU A 54 7.17 -18.32 -11.47
C LEU A 54 8.47 -19.09 -11.75
N GLU A 55 8.42 -20.19 -12.50
CA GLU A 55 9.61 -20.93 -12.91
C GLU A 55 10.52 -20.06 -13.77
N CYS A 56 9.95 -19.34 -14.74
CA CYS A 56 10.67 -18.40 -15.59
C CYS A 56 11.15 -17.15 -14.83
N GLU A 57 10.47 -16.77 -13.73
CA GLU A 57 10.76 -15.57 -12.95
C GLU A 57 11.69 -15.81 -11.74
N LYS A 58 12.20 -17.03 -11.50
CA LYS A 58 13.10 -17.32 -10.37
C LYS A 58 14.29 -16.36 -10.27
N ASN A 59 14.96 -16.10 -11.40
CA ASN A 59 16.09 -15.17 -11.45
C ASN A 59 15.68 -13.73 -11.13
N HIS A 60 14.46 -13.33 -11.54
CA HIS A 60 13.91 -12.01 -11.22
C HIS A 60 13.62 -11.90 -9.72
N ILE A 61 12.90 -12.87 -9.15
CA ILE A 61 12.58 -12.95 -7.73
C ILE A 61 13.85 -12.91 -6.88
N GLN A 62 14.90 -13.62 -7.29
CA GLN A 62 16.21 -13.57 -6.62
C GLN A 62 16.80 -12.16 -6.61
N ARG A 63 16.83 -11.46 -7.76
CA ARG A 63 17.34 -10.07 -7.84
C ARG A 63 16.52 -9.10 -6.98
N VAL A 64 15.19 -9.24 -7.00
CA VAL A 64 14.31 -8.46 -6.12
C VAL A 64 14.63 -8.72 -4.65
N GLN A 65 14.80 -9.99 -4.25
CA GLN A 65 15.17 -10.36 -2.88
C GLN A 65 16.49 -9.71 -2.45
N GLU A 66 17.52 -9.80 -3.29
CA GLU A 66 18.85 -9.21 -3.05
C GLU A 66 18.78 -7.69 -2.88
N ASN A 67 17.94 -7.01 -3.68
CA ASN A 67 17.79 -5.57 -3.63
C ASN A 67 16.90 -5.08 -2.47
N ILE A 68 15.79 -5.78 -2.16
CA ILE A 68 14.79 -5.30 -1.20
C ILE A 68 15.25 -5.42 0.26
N LEU A 69 16.07 -6.43 0.58
CA LEU A 69 16.56 -6.66 1.95
C LEU A 69 17.32 -5.46 2.55
N PRO A 70 18.37 -4.91 1.89
CA PRO A 70 19.04 -3.71 2.42
C PRO A 70 18.11 -2.49 2.47
N ILE A 71 17.19 -2.36 1.51
CA ILE A 71 16.22 -1.26 1.46
C ILE A 71 15.28 -1.30 2.67
N ILE A 72 14.81 -2.47 3.10
CA ILE A 72 13.96 -2.62 4.30
C ILE A 72 14.67 -2.12 5.55
N HIS A 73 15.94 -2.49 5.74
CA HIS A 73 16.73 -2.02 6.88
C HIS A 73 16.99 -0.51 6.82
N GLU A 74 17.32 0.01 5.64
CA GLU A 74 17.53 1.44 5.43
C GLU A 74 16.26 2.25 5.70
N THR A 75 15.11 1.82 5.18
CA THR A 75 13.81 2.45 5.41
C THR A 75 13.49 2.49 6.91
N ALA A 76 13.63 1.36 7.63
CA ALA A 76 13.40 1.32 9.07
C ALA A 76 14.30 2.31 9.83
N ALA A 77 15.59 2.37 9.48
CA ALA A 77 16.54 3.30 10.10
C ALA A 77 16.18 4.77 9.82
N ARG A 78 15.76 5.08 8.59
CA ARG A 78 15.33 6.43 8.20
C ARG A 78 14.06 6.87 8.94
N PHE A 79 13.09 5.99 9.13
CA PHE A 79 11.90 6.26 9.95
C PHE A 79 12.26 6.50 11.42
N LYS A 80 13.16 5.68 11.99
CA LYS A 80 13.66 5.89 13.35
C LYS A 80 14.34 7.25 13.49
N ALA A 81 15.15 7.66 12.52
CA ALA A 81 15.83 8.95 12.53
C ALA A 81 14.87 10.13 12.35
N ALA A 82 13.90 10.02 11.45
CA ALA A 82 13.00 11.13 11.11
C ALA A 82 11.83 11.30 12.10
N TYR A 83 11.31 10.20 12.66
CA TYR A 83 10.08 10.21 13.45
C TYR A 83 10.21 9.48 14.81
N GLY A 84 11.38 8.94 15.14
CA GLY A 84 11.56 8.14 16.37
C GLY A 84 10.81 6.80 16.34
N VAL A 85 10.32 6.37 15.17
CA VAL A 85 9.52 5.14 15.03
C VAL A 85 10.42 3.92 14.98
N GLU A 86 10.18 2.98 15.89
CA GLU A 86 10.68 1.60 15.80
C GLU A 86 9.58 0.67 15.34
N PHE A 87 9.95 -0.40 14.63
CA PHE A 87 9.01 -1.31 13.99
C PHE A 87 8.97 -2.66 14.74
N PRO A 88 8.05 -2.85 15.70
CA PRO A 88 7.85 -4.13 16.40
C PRO A 88 7.01 -5.11 15.56
N ILE A 89 7.29 -5.20 14.27
CA ILE A 89 6.52 -5.98 13.30
C ILE A 89 7.36 -7.07 12.65
N GLU A 90 6.66 -8.00 12.00
CA GLU A 90 7.22 -8.91 11.03
C GLU A 90 7.09 -8.36 9.60
N VAL A 91 8.16 -8.50 8.83
CA VAL A 91 8.19 -8.26 7.38
C VAL A 91 8.43 -9.58 6.68
N SER A 92 7.47 -10.02 5.87
CA SER A 92 7.55 -11.29 5.14
C SER A 92 7.89 -11.03 3.67
N LEU A 93 8.87 -11.76 3.14
CA LEU A 93 9.17 -11.78 1.70
C LEU A 93 8.73 -13.12 1.15
N ILE A 94 7.79 -13.11 0.20
CA ILE A 94 7.25 -14.32 -0.41
C ILE A 94 7.36 -14.29 -1.93
N ALA A 95 7.53 -15.48 -2.52
CA ALA A 95 7.01 -15.75 -3.86
C ALA A 95 5.53 -16.12 -3.71
N GLY A 96 4.64 -15.24 -4.18
CA GLY A 96 3.20 -15.44 -4.14
C GLY A 96 2.70 -16.20 -5.37
N ILE A 97 1.50 -15.82 -5.83
CA ILE A 97 0.86 -16.33 -7.06
C ILE A 97 0.05 -15.21 -7.73
N TYR A 98 0.66 -14.03 -7.84
CA TYR A 98 0.13 -12.85 -8.53
C TYR A 98 -1.20 -12.31 -7.93
N GLY A 99 -1.34 -12.39 -6.61
CA GLY A 99 -2.49 -11.87 -5.86
C GLY A 99 -2.42 -10.37 -5.55
N SER A 100 -1.28 -9.94 -5.02
CA SER A 100 -0.96 -8.55 -4.64
C SER A 100 0.56 -8.43 -4.54
N ASN A 101 1.12 -7.24 -4.78
CA ASN A 101 2.56 -6.97 -4.80
C ASN A 101 3.14 -6.63 -3.41
N ALA A 102 2.41 -5.85 -2.62
CA ALA A 102 2.73 -5.54 -1.23
C ALA A 102 1.45 -5.23 -0.46
N TYR A 103 1.44 -5.49 0.84
CA TYR A 103 0.32 -5.15 1.71
C TYR A 103 0.70 -5.18 3.19
N THR A 104 -0.11 -4.45 3.97
CA THR A 104 -0.15 -4.52 5.42
C THR A 104 -1.21 -5.51 5.91
N TRP A 105 -0.92 -6.21 7.01
CA TRP A 105 -1.85 -7.14 7.64
C TRP A 105 -2.99 -6.40 8.33
N ARG A 106 -4.14 -7.06 8.50
CA ARG A 106 -5.33 -6.48 9.15
C ARG A 106 -5.22 -6.55 10.67
N GLN A 107 -4.29 -5.77 11.23
CA GLN A 107 -4.08 -5.61 12.67
C GLN A 107 -3.66 -4.16 12.98
N ILE A 108 -3.75 -3.75 14.25
CA ILE A 108 -3.49 -2.38 14.67
C ILE A 108 -2.09 -1.91 14.29
N ILE A 109 -1.04 -2.62 14.69
CA ILE A 109 0.32 -2.35 14.24
C ILE A 109 0.65 -3.40 13.16
N PRO A 110 0.49 -3.09 11.88
CA PRO A 110 0.46 -4.10 10.83
C PRO A 110 1.83 -4.69 10.52
N ASN A 111 1.89 -6.02 10.44
CA ASN A 111 2.95 -6.71 9.70
C ASN A 111 2.87 -6.35 8.22
N ILE A 112 3.99 -6.49 7.52
CA ILE A 112 4.11 -6.14 6.11
C ILE A 112 4.48 -7.39 5.33
N THR A 113 3.91 -7.56 4.14
CA THR A 113 4.31 -8.62 3.21
C THR A 113 4.59 -8.07 1.83
N PHE A 114 5.70 -8.50 1.25
CA PHE A 114 6.09 -8.21 -0.13
C PHE A 114 6.04 -9.51 -0.94
N ALA A 115 5.32 -9.50 -2.06
CA ALA A 115 5.27 -10.59 -3.02
C ALA A 115 6.18 -10.27 -4.20
N LEU A 116 7.36 -10.88 -4.20
CA LEU A 116 8.51 -10.43 -4.99
C LEU A 116 8.31 -10.63 -6.49
N GLU A 117 7.44 -11.55 -6.90
CA GLU A 117 7.12 -11.81 -8.31
C GLU A 117 6.40 -10.63 -8.99
N GLN A 118 5.77 -9.73 -8.21
CA GLN A 118 5.07 -8.56 -8.74
C GLN A 118 5.82 -7.24 -8.53
N LEU A 119 7.02 -7.28 -7.95
CA LEU A 119 7.85 -6.11 -7.76
C LEU A 119 8.87 -6.00 -8.90
N THR A 120 9.26 -4.78 -9.24
CA THR A 120 10.42 -4.56 -10.12
C THR A 120 11.71 -4.82 -9.35
N ASP A 121 12.79 -5.19 -10.04
CA ASP A 121 14.13 -5.29 -9.44
C ASP A 121 14.85 -3.94 -9.36
N ASP A 122 14.25 -2.87 -9.90
CA ASP A 122 14.72 -1.50 -9.76
C ASP A 122 14.71 -1.01 -8.30
N LYS A 123 15.84 -0.47 -7.84
CA LYS A 123 16.03 -0.05 -6.45
C LYS A 123 15.22 1.18 -6.08
N GLU A 124 14.95 2.09 -7.00
CA GLU A 124 14.18 3.30 -6.76
C GLU A 124 12.69 2.97 -6.55
N HIS A 125 12.15 2.09 -7.39
CA HIS A 125 10.80 1.56 -7.22
C HIS A 125 10.65 0.80 -5.90
N LEU A 126 11.63 -0.05 -5.56
CA LEU A 126 11.64 -0.77 -4.28
C LEU A 126 11.71 0.19 -3.09
N ARG A 127 12.53 1.25 -3.16
CA ARG A 127 12.58 2.30 -2.12
C ARG A 127 11.22 2.97 -1.94
N ALA A 128 10.50 3.26 -3.04
CA ALA A 128 9.18 3.88 -2.98
C ALA A 128 8.15 3.00 -2.26
N ILE A 129 8.01 1.74 -2.70
CA ILE A 129 6.98 0.83 -2.17
C ILE A 129 7.31 0.34 -0.75
N VAL A 130 8.57 0.06 -0.43
CA VAL A 130 8.97 -0.32 0.93
C VAL A 130 8.68 0.82 1.90
N SER A 131 9.01 2.06 1.52
CA SER A 131 8.71 3.23 2.35
C SER A 131 7.19 3.49 2.49
N HIS A 132 6.40 3.11 1.48
CA HIS A 132 4.94 3.23 1.50
C HIS A 132 4.31 2.29 2.53
N GLU A 133 4.63 0.99 2.45
CA GLU A 133 4.09 0.01 3.40
C GLU A 133 4.54 0.27 4.84
N PHE A 134 5.79 0.71 5.01
CA PHE A 134 6.28 1.15 6.32
C PHE A 134 5.58 2.44 6.78
N GLY A 135 5.15 3.30 5.86
CA GLY A 135 4.35 4.49 6.16
C GLY A 135 3.00 4.16 6.79
N HIS A 136 2.31 3.12 6.33
CA HIS A 136 1.08 2.64 6.99
C HIS A 136 1.37 2.16 8.42
N ALA A 137 2.39 1.33 8.62
CA ALA A 137 2.77 0.86 9.94
C ALA A 137 3.19 2.03 10.87
N ALA A 138 3.98 2.96 10.35
CA ALA A 138 4.44 4.14 11.09
C ALA A 138 3.28 5.04 11.52
N GLN A 139 2.32 5.30 10.62
CA GLN A 139 1.13 6.07 10.98
C GLN A 139 0.39 5.41 12.14
N ASN A 140 0.20 4.09 12.10
CA ASN A 140 -0.50 3.39 13.17
C ASN A 140 0.29 3.43 14.48
N ILE A 141 1.61 3.25 14.45
CA ILE A 141 2.47 3.36 15.64
C ILE A 141 2.37 4.75 16.27
N LEU A 142 2.52 5.81 15.47
CA LEU A 142 2.43 7.20 15.95
C LEU A 142 1.04 7.54 16.50
N SER A 143 -0.01 6.96 15.91
CA SER A 143 -1.38 7.17 16.36
C SER A 143 -1.69 6.41 17.65
N ASP A 144 -1.18 5.19 17.79
CA ASP A 144 -1.26 4.40 19.02
C ASP A 144 -0.60 5.15 20.19
N GLN A 145 0.60 5.70 19.95
CA GLN A 145 1.32 6.55 20.90
C GLN A 145 0.55 7.84 21.25
N ALA A 146 -0.25 8.35 20.32
CA ALA A 146 -1.12 9.51 20.53
C ALA A 146 -2.47 9.17 21.20
N GLY A 147 -2.71 7.91 21.56
CA GLY A 147 -3.91 7.48 22.29
C GLY A 147 -5.11 7.16 21.39
N MET A 148 -4.86 6.67 20.17
CA MET A 148 -5.92 6.24 19.25
C MET A 148 -6.85 5.20 19.88
N ASP A 149 -8.17 5.45 19.84
CA ASP A 149 -9.17 4.41 20.13
C ASP A 149 -9.43 3.56 18.89
N TRP A 150 -8.64 2.50 18.73
CA TRP A 150 -8.74 1.57 17.61
C TRP A 150 -10.10 0.89 17.45
N LYS A 151 -10.90 0.79 18.53
CA LYS A 151 -12.24 0.17 18.47
C LYS A 151 -13.26 1.09 17.80
N SER A 152 -13.01 2.40 17.82
CA SER A 152 -13.86 3.41 17.18
C SER A 152 -13.62 3.54 15.67
N VAL A 153 -12.52 2.97 15.17
CA VAL A 153 -12.11 3.13 13.77
C VAL A 153 -13.01 2.32 12.84
N SER A 154 -13.65 3.04 11.92
CA SER A 154 -14.39 2.44 10.82
C SER A 154 -13.44 2.03 9.70
N TRP A 155 -12.71 0.92 9.87
CA TRP A 155 -11.67 0.44 8.94
C TRP A 155 -12.13 0.22 7.50
N ASN A 156 -13.43 0.03 7.28
CA ASN A 156 -14.01 -0.14 5.94
C ASN A 156 -14.56 1.16 5.35
N ASN A 157 -14.25 2.33 5.95
CA ASN A 157 -14.75 3.62 5.48
C ASN A 157 -13.76 4.24 4.44
N PRO A 158 -14.23 4.63 3.25
CA PRO A 158 -13.39 5.25 2.22
C PRO A 158 -12.63 6.50 2.65
N LEU A 159 -13.16 7.26 3.61
CA LEU A 159 -12.49 8.46 4.13
C LEU A 159 -11.29 8.11 5.00
N ILE A 160 -11.33 6.96 5.69
CA ILE A 160 -10.17 6.42 6.41
C ILE A 160 -9.12 5.95 5.41
N TRP A 161 -9.50 5.28 4.33
CA TRP A 161 -8.56 4.85 3.29
C TRP A 161 -7.84 6.03 2.64
N LEU A 162 -8.54 7.12 2.31
CA LEU A 162 -7.89 8.34 1.80
C LEU A 162 -6.79 8.85 2.73
N ASN A 163 -7.06 8.85 4.04
CA ASN A 163 -6.09 9.30 5.03
C ASN A 163 -4.87 8.36 5.09
N GLN A 164 -5.10 7.05 5.11
CA GLN A 164 -4.04 6.06 5.21
C GLN A 164 -3.13 6.07 3.96
N GLU A 165 -3.72 6.13 2.78
CA GLU A 165 -2.96 6.22 1.52
C GLU A 165 -2.21 7.54 1.40
N GLY A 166 -2.87 8.66 1.76
CA GLY A 166 -2.24 9.97 1.74
C GLY A 166 -1.05 10.08 2.70
N ALA A 167 -1.18 9.52 3.90
CA ALA A 167 -0.10 9.45 4.87
C ALA A 167 1.06 8.58 4.37
N ALA A 168 0.77 7.39 3.84
CA ALA A 168 1.78 6.48 3.31
C ALA A 168 2.56 7.11 2.14
N ILE A 169 1.88 7.78 1.20
CA ILE A 169 2.53 8.52 0.11
C ILE A 169 3.41 9.66 0.64
N HIS A 170 2.94 10.40 1.65
CA HIS A 170 3.72 11.45 2.28
C HIS A 170 5.00 10.88 2.91
N PHE A 171 4.88 9.80 3.70
CA PHE A 171 6.02 9.12 4.28
C PHE A 171 6.98 8.58 3.22
N SER A 172 6.50 7.99 2.13
CA SER A 172 7.36 7.53 1.03
C SER A 172 8.23 8.65 0.49
N ARG A 173 7.69 9.86 0.29
CA ARG A 173 8.47 11.02 -0.18
C ARG A 173 9.53 11.48 0.82
N LYS A 174 9.22 11.41 2.11
CA LYS A 174 10.11 11.84 3.20
C LYS A 174 11.25 10.86 3.42
N ILE A 175 10.94 9.57 3.36
CA ILE A 175 11.87 8.49 3.66
C ILE A 175 12.70 8.09 2.44
N ALA A 176 12.09 8.05 1.26
CA ALA A 176 12.77 7.79 -0.01
C ALA A 176 12.72 9.03 -0.93
N PRO A 177 13.40 10.13 -0.60
CA PRO A 177 13.41 11.33 -1.43
C PRO A 177 14.19 11.10 -2.73
N GLY A 178 13.93 11.96 -3.72
CA GLY A 178 14.66 12.03 -4.98
C GLY A 178 14.04 11.25 -6.15
N LEU A 179 12.93 10.55 -5.92
CA LEU A 179 12.26 9.76 -6.97
C LEU A 179 11.35 10.61 -7.85
N ALA A 180 11.07 10.12 -9.06
CA ALA A 180 10.04 10.69 -9.92
C ALA A 180 8.69 10.78 -9.17
N SER A 181 7.96 11.88 -9.35
CA SER A 181 6.72 12.12 -8.60
C SER A 181 5.66 11.03 -8.80
N SER A 182 5.63 10.44 -9.99
CA SER A 182 4.74 9.34 -10.38
C SER A 182 5.08 8.03 -9.67
N ALA A 183 6.36 7.76 -9.40
CA ALA A 183 6.84 6.54 -8.78
C ALA A 183 6.28 6.32 -7.36
N TYR A 184 5.92 7.39 -6.64
CA TYR A 184 5.26 7.28 -5.32
C TYR A 184 3.80 6.77 -5.39
N PHE A 185 3.22 6.68 -6.59
CA PHE A 185 1.86 6.17 -6.81
C PHE A 185 1.87 4.85 -7.60
N SER A 186 2.70 4.76 -8.64
CA SER A 186 2.76 3.61 -9.53
C SER A 186 3.70 2.52 -9.02
N PHE A 187 4.75 2.90 -8.28
CA PHE A 187 5.87 2.05 -7.88
C PHE A 187 6.59 1.39 -9.09
N ASN A 188 6.53 2.06 -10.24
CA ASN A 188 7.20 1.70 -11.49
C ASN A 188 7.29 2.92 -12.44
N ASP A 189 7.94 2.76 -13.60
CA ASP A 189 8.14 3.84 -14.59
C ASP A 189 6.87 4.23 -15.39
N GLN A 190 5.75 3.54 -15.21
CA GLN A 190 4.55 3.72 -16.05
C GLN A 190 3.57 4.78 -15.49
N GLY A 191 3.95 5.48 -14.42
CA GLY A 191 3.05 6.38 -13.69
C GLY A 191 2.91 7.80 -14.28
N ASP A 192 3.74 8.20 -15.25
CA ASP A 192 3.79 9.60 -15.71
C ASP A 192 2.52 10.06 -16.43
N ALA A 193 2.00 9.24 -17.34
CA ALA A 193 0.74 9.53 -18.03
C ALA A 193 -0.42 9.60 -17.04
N TRP A 194 -0.45 8.69 -16.06
CA TRP A 194 -1.43 8.65 -15.00
C TRP A 194 -1.39 9.93 -14.15
N LEU A 195 -0.20 10.35 -13.71
CA LEU A 195 -0.04 11.54 -12.86
C LEU A 195 -0.35 12.82 -13.63
N SER A 196 0.05 12.89 -14.90
CA SER A 196 -0.27 14.02 -15.77
C SER A 196 -1.78 14.16 -15.95
N PHE A 197 -2.49 13.04 -16.19
CA PHE A 197 -3.94 13.04 -16.26
C PHE A 197 -4.57 13.49 -14.93
N ALA A 198 -4.10 12.94 -13.81
CA ALA A 198 -4.62 13.24 -12.47
C ALA A 198 -4.56 14.73 -12.17
N LYS A 199 -3.41 15.37 -12.44
CA LYS A 199 -3.20 16.81 -12.24
C LYS A 199 -4.16 17.63 -13.10
N SER A 200 -4.28 17.31 -14.39
CA SER A 200 -5.13 18.06 -15.33
C SER A 200 -6.63 17.92 -15.02
N HIS A 201 -7.06 16.84 -14.37
CA HIS A 201 -8.48 16.58 -14.07
C HIS A 201 -8.77 16.55 -12.55
N THR A 202 -7.93 17.19 -11.74
CA THR A 202 -8.00 17.13 -10.26
C THR A 202 -9.42 17.36 -9.71
N ASN A 203 -10.09 18.43 -10.15
CA ASN A 203 -11.41 18.80 -9.65
C ASN A 203 -12.49 17.78 -10.06
N GLU A 204 -12.39 17.22 -11.27
CA GLU A 204 -13.33 16.22 -11.77
C GLU A 204 -13.19 14.91 -11.00
N ILE A 205 -11.94 14.48 -10.75
CA ILE A 205 -11.61 13.29 -9.97
C ILE A 205 -12.16 13.42 -8.54
N ILE A 206 -11.91 14.54 -7.85
CA ILE A 206 -12.42 14.77 -6.49
C ILE A 206 -13.95 14.79 -6.47
N ARG A 207 -14.57 15.49 -7.43
CA ARG A 207 -16.04 15.58 -7.52
C ARG A 207 -16.67 14.20 -7.75
N LYS A 208 -16.09 13.39 -8.64
CA LYS A 208 -16.56 12.05 -8.94
C LYS A 208 -16.36 11.12 -7.73
N PHE A 209 -15.23 11.20 -7.02
CA PHE A 209 -15.00 10.45 -5.79
C PHE A 209 -16.06 10.79 -4.73
N TYR A 210 -16.29 12.08 -4.48
CA TYR A 210 -17.30 12.52 -3.51
C TYR A 210 -18.71 12.09 -3.93
N GLY A 211 -19.04 12.18 -5.22
CA GLY A 211 -20.32 11.71 -5.76
C GLY A 211 -20.54 10.21 -5.55
N ASP A 212 -19.50 9.40 -5.76
CA ASP A 212 -19.53 7.96 -5.53
C ASP A 212 -19.63 7.64 -4.04
N PHE A 213 -18.87 8.34 -3.19
CA PHE A 213 -18.92 8.21 -1.74
C PHE A 213 -20.34 8.39 -1.17
N LYS A 214 -21.15 9.28 -1.76
CA LYS A 214 -22.53 9.52 -1.32
C LYS A 214 -23.54 8.48 -1.82
N LYS A 215 -23.18 7.64 -2.80
CA LYS A 215 -24.14 6.80 -3.54
C LYS A 215 -23.83 5.31 -3.53
N LEU A 216 -22.55 4.95 -3.58
CA LEU A 216 -22.08 3.58 -3.77
C LEU A 216 -21.79 2.91 -2.44
N GLN A 217 -21.81 1.58 -2.44
CA GLN A 217 -21.34 0.80 -1.30
C GLN A 217 -19.81 0.88 -1.18
N HIS A 218 -19.28 0.66 0.02
CA HIS A 218 -17.85 0.78 0.29
C HIS A 218 -17.00 -0.16 -0.57
N GLU A 219 -17.49 -1.37 -0.89
CA GLU A 219 -16.80 -2.33 -1.74
C GLU A 219 -16.69 -1.84 -3.20
N GLU A 220 -17.71 -1.14 -3.69
CA GLU A 220 -17.72 -0.56 -5.04
C GLU A 220 -16.75 0.61 -5.12
N ILE A 221 -16.71 1.45 -4.06
CA ILE A 221 -15.75 2.54 -3.95
C ILE A 221 -14.33 1.99 -3.88
N PHE A 222 -14.08 0.96 -3.08
CA PHE A 222 -12.78 0.31 -3.00
C PHE A 222 -12.33 -0.20 -4.38
N ARG A 223 -13.23 -0.91 -5.08
CA ARG A 223 -12.95 -1.45 -6.40
C ARG A 223 -12.59 -0.36 -7.41
N GLU A 224 -13.37 0.72 -7.47
CA GLU A 224 -13.16 1.77 -8.46
C GLU A 224 -11.92 2.63 -8.15
N TRP A 225 -11.74 2.99 -6.88
CA TRP A 225 -10.82 4.06 -6.50
C TRP A 225 -9.49 3.58 -5.94
N PHE A 226 -9.42 2.38 -5.37
CA PHE A 226 -8.23 1.88 -4.67
C PHE A 226 -7.67 0.59 -5.26
N SER A 227 -8.44 -0.13 -6.09
CA SER A 227 -7.97 -1.37 -6.74
C SER A 227 -7.37 -1.12 -8.12
N ILE A 228 -6.36 -1.92 -8.49
CA ILE A 228 -5.87 -2.02 -9.88
C ILE A 228 -6.94 -2.46 -10.88
N ARG A 229 -8.03 -3.07 -10.40
CA ARG A 229 -9.18 -3.51 -11.22
C ARG A 229 -10.24 -2.43 -11.44
N GLY A 230 -10.03 -1.24 -10.88
CA GLY A 230 -10.89 -0.09 -11.06
C GLY A 230 -10.58 0.71 -12.32
N GLY A 231 -10.93 1.99 -12.29
CA GLY A 231 -10.64 2.94 -13.37
C GLY A 231 -11.70 2.98 -14.46
N GLN A 232 -12.92 2.52 -14.18
CA GLN A 232 -14.02 2.57 -15.14
C GLN A 232 -14.40 4.01 -15.50
N SER A 233 -14.27 4.94 -14.55
CA SER A 233 -14.70 6.33 -14.74
C SER A 233 -13.76 7.15 -15.62
N PHE A 234 -12.46 6.88 -15.59
CA PHE A 234 -11.44 7.75 -16.18
C PHE A 234 -10.39 7.01 -17.02
N GLY A 235 -10.49 5.69 -17.18
CA GLY A 235 -9.51 4.86 -17.90
C GLY A 235 -8.22 4.58 -17.14
N PHE A 236 -8.08 5.13 -15.93
CA PHE A 236 -6.95 4.93 -15.03
C PHE A 236 -7.44 4.48 -13.66
N SER A 237 -6.78 3.49 -13.06
CA SER A 237 -7.13 2.95 -11.74
C SER A 237 -6.42 3.68 -10.60
N ARG A 238 -6.82 3.40 -9.35
CA ARG A 238 -6.16 3.86 -8.12
C ARG A 238 -6.15 5.38 -7.88
N PHE A 239 -7.09 6.16 -8.42
CA PHE A 239 -7.15 7.60 -8.13
C PHE A 239 -7.47 7.97 -6.67
N GLY A 240 -7.95 7.04 -5.84
CA GLY A 240 -8.06 7.22 -4.40
C GLY A 240 -6.72 7.60 -3.74
N TYR A 241 -5.60 7.10 -4.26
CA TYR A 241 -4.25 7.45 -3.80
C TYR A 241 -3.95 8.93 -4.06
N TYR A 242 -4.32 9.44 -5.23
CA TYR A 242 -4.15 10.85 -5.59
C TYR A 242 -5.01 11.77 -4.72
N VAL A 243 -6.29 11.42 -4.55
CA VAL A 243 -7.21 12.18 -3.70
C VAL A 243 -6.74 12.16 -2.23
N GLY A 244 -6.25 11.01 -1.77
CA GLY A 244 -5.71 10.83 -0.42
C GLY A 244 -4.48 11.70 -0.18
N ASP A 245 -3.55 11.73 -1.14
CA ASP A 245 -2.38 12.60 -1.09
C ASP A 245 -2.78 14.09 -1.02
N LEU A 246 -3.68 14.54 -1.89
CA LEU A 246 -4.17 15.93 -1.87
C LEU A 246 -4.83 16.29 -0.53
N PHE A 247 -5.64 15.39 0.02
CA PHE A 247 -6.24 15.57 1.34
C PHE A 247 -5.16 15.68 2.42
N PHE A 248 -4.23 14.74 2.47
CA PHE A 248 -3.21 14.69 3.51
C PHE A 248 -2.25 15.89 3.44
N GLN A 249 -1.82 16.30 2.24
CA GLN A 249 -1.03 17.53 2.07
C GLN A 249 -1.79 18.78 2.56
N SER A 250 -3.12 18.83 2.35
CA SER A 250 -3.93 19.94 2.88
C SER A 250 -4.03 19.91 4.41
N GLN A 251 -4.05 18.72 5.04
CA GLN A 251 -3.97 18.60 6.50
C GLN A 251 -2.63 19.11 7.02
N ILE A 252 -1.52 18.76 6.36
CA ILE A 252 -0.19 19.25 6.73
C ILE A 252 -0.13 20.78 6.65
N GLN A 253 -0.63 21.37 5.57
CA GLN A 253 -0.67 22.83 5.41
C GLN A 253 -1.46 23.52 6.52
N ARG A 254 -2.55 22.90 6.99
CA ARG A 254 -3.43 23.47 8.01
C ARG A 254 -2.93 23.24 9.44
N LEU A 255 -2.38 22.07 9.72
CA LEU A 255 -2.14 21.58 11.09
C LEU A 255 -0.66 21.46 11.44
N GLY A 256 0.23 21.39 10.45
CA GLY A 256 1.58 20.87 10.59
C GLY A 256 1.63 19.35 10.45
N GLU A 257 2.82 18.83 10.12
CA GLU A 257 3.04 17.42 9.77
C GLU A 257 2.63 16.45 10.88
N GLU A 258 3.17 16.63 12.10
CA GLU A 258 2.89 15.75 13.24
C GLU A 258 1.39 15.65 13.55
N LYS A 259 0.70 16.80 13.55
CA LYS A 259 -0.75 16.84 13.82
C LYS A 259 -1.58 16.26 12.68
N ALA A 260 -1.10 16.34 11.44
CA ALA A 260 -1.77 15.74 10.28
C ALA A 260 -1.69 14.21 10.34
N ILE A 261 -0.53 13.65 10.69
CA ILE A 261 -0.32 12.19 10.83
C ILE A 261 -1.34 11.58 11.79
N ILE A 262 -1.56 12.23 12.95
CA ILE A 262 -2.47 11.74 14.00
C ILE A 262 -3.87 12.38 13.94
N ALA A 263 -4.21 13.15 12.89
CA ALA A 263 -5.47 13.90 12.84
C ALA A 263 -6.71 13.00 12.98
N TRP A 264 -6.61 11.77 12.48
CA TRP A 264 -7.65 10.74 12.57
C TRP A 264 -7.91 10.17 13.97
N CYS A 265 -7.10 10.52 14.97
CA CYS A 265 -7.40 10.22 16.38
C CYS A 265 -8.59 11.03 16.90
N LYS A 266 -9.02 12.07 16.17
CA LYS A 266 -10.12 12.94 16.59
C LYS A 266 -11.48 12.36 16.20
N THR A 267 -12.46 12.54 17.07
CA THR A 267 -13.83 12.06 16.86
C THR A 267 -14.54 12.73 15.67
N ASP A 268 -14.16 13.95 15.32
CA ASP A 268 -14.73 14.71 14.20
C ASP A 268 -14.00 14.45 12.87
N PHE A 269 -13.02 13.53 12.82
CA PHE A 269 -12.16 13.35 11.67
C PHE A 269 -12.91 13.08 10.36
N LEU A 270 -13.88 12.16 10.37
CA LEU A 270 -14.65 11.81 9.18
C LEU A 270 -15.44 13.01 8.63
N GLU A 271 -15.99 13.83 9.53
CA GLU A 271 -16.67 15.08 9.16
C GLU A 271 -15.70 16.06 8.52
N GLN A 272 -14.49 16.22 9.06
CA GLN A 272 -13.45 17.08 8.49
C GLN A 272 -13.04 16.65 7.07
N VAL A 273 -12.91 15.34 6.83
CA VAL A 273 -12.60 14.81 5.48
C VAL A 273 -13.77 15.12 4.53
N GLN A 274 -15.02 14.93 4.98
CA GLN A 274 -16.20 15.21 4.16
C GLN A 274 -16.32 16.70 3.81
N ILE A 275 -16.12 17.60 4.79
CA ILE A 275 -16.10 19.05 4.57
C ILE A 275 -15.03 19.43 3.56
N TRP A 276 -13.84 18.81 3.63
CA TRP A 276 -12.79 19.05 2.66
C TRP A 276 -13.23 18.65 1.25
N LEU A 277 -13.79 17.46 1.06
CA LEU A 277 -14.30 16.99 -0.23
C LEU A 277 -15.39 17.93 -0.79
N GLU A 278 -16.29 18.38 0.07
CA GLU A 278 -17.35 19.34 -0.28
C GLU A 278 -16.78 20.70 -0.70
N SER A 279 -15.78 21.22 0.01
CA SER A 279 -15.16 22.52 -0.32
C SER A 279 -14.43 22.51 -1.66
N LYS A 280 -13.91 21.35 -2.08
CA LYS A 280 -13.22 21.18 -3.37
C LYS A 280 -14.18 21.06 -4.54
N LYS A 281 -15.46 20.74 -4.28
CA LYS A 281 -16.52 20.75 -5.28
C LYS A 281 -16.90 22.17 -5.72
N SER A 282 -16.86 23.15 -4.81
CA SER A 282 -17.35 24.52 -5.03
C SER A 282 -16.34 25.47 -5.69
N LEU A 283 -15.07 25.08 -5.82
CA LEU A 283 -14.02 25.90 -6.48
C LEU A 283 -14.06 25.81 -8.01
N SER A 284 -15.19 25.42 -8.60
CA SER A 284 -15.34 25.18 -10.05
C SER A 284 -16.67 25.70 -10.60
N SER A 285 -17.30 26.63 -9.88
CA SER A 285 -18.44 27.42 -10.34
C SER A 285 -17.99 28.85 -10.62
#